data_AF-A0A359KN41-F1
#
_entry.id   AF-A0A359KN41-F1
#
_cell.length_a   1.000
_cell.length_b   1.000
_cell.length_c   1.000
_cell.angle_alpha   90.00
_cell.angle_beta   90.00
_cell.angle_gamma   90.00
#
_symmetry.space_group_name_H-M   'P 1'
#
loop_
_entity.id
_entity.type
_entity.pdbx_description
1 polymer ?
#
loop_
_entity_poly.entity_id
_entity_poly.type
_entity_poly.pdbx_seq_one_letter_code
_entity_poly.pdbx_strand_id
1 'polypeptide(L)'
;MAPEVLIFDILAVIAVIAGIGVVVSRNPVHSAVALVVTFVNLAGIYVMLRAEFLAAVQIIVYTGAILVLVLFVIMLVDMDDLPDFHGGQPLQRVASLLIGLILLAEIAAAVLTRTVVGQPGPWNEATVTEAGGNVQVIGQFLYSGYVLPIQAVAIVLLVGTIGALVMARPDEIGVRTTARQTGTISLGHSRGSDIVALPAGVNASAAHAIRREDMRDGLVMVTSADAYTDYPAWAGGDVALVGSTDTLREESEFPAGAGVGSEEDR
;
A
#
# COMPACT_ATOMS: atom_id res chain seq x y z
N MET A 1 6.29 30.64 40.71
CA MET A 1 5.83 30.39 39.33
C MET A 1 4.38 29.97 39.44
N ALA A 2 3.46 30.57 38.70
CA ALA A 2 2.05 30.15 38.75
C ALA A 2 1.96 28.68 38.28
N PRO A 3 1.16 27.82 38.92
CA PRO A 3 1.11 26.39 38.60
C PRO A 3 0.76 26.13 37.12
N GLU A 4 0.02 27.05 36.50
CA GLU A 4 -0.32 27.03 35.08
C GLU A 4 0.94 27.15 34.20
N VAL A 5 1.86 28.07 34.52
CA VAL A 5 3.09 28.25 33.72
C VAL A 5 3.96 26.99 33.78
N LEU A 6 4.06 26.36 34.95
CA LEU A 6 4.81 25.12 35.10
C LEU A 6 4.23 23.97 34.25
N ILE A 7 2.91 23.81 34.25
CA ILE A 7 2.23 22.77 33.44
C ILE A 7 2.44 23.06 31.94
N PHE A 8 2.32 24.33 31.54
CA PHE A 8 2.57 24.74 30.15
C PHE A 8 4.00 24.40 29.72
N ASP A 9 5.01 24.77 30.52
CA ASP A 9 6.41 24.51 30.20
C ASP A 9 6.70 23.02 30.07
N ILE A 10 6.12 22.19 30.96
CA ILE A 10 6.27 20.73 30.89
C ILE A 10 5.66 20.18 29.59
N LEU A 11 4.41 20.55 29.26
CA LEU A 11 3.75 20.09 28.04
C LEU A 11 4.49 20.56 26.78
N ALA A 12 4.97 21.80 26.78
CA ALA A 12 5.72 22.38 25.66
C ALA A 12 7.06 21.66 25.46
N VAL A 13 7.82 21.41 26.53
CA VAL A 13 9.10 20.68 26.43
C VAL A 13 8.88 19.25 25.94
N ILE A 14 7.87 18.54 26.47
CA ILE A 14 7.54 17.19 26.02
C ILE A 14 7.13 17.20 24.54
N ALA A 15 6.31 18.16 24.12
CA ALA A 15 5.89 18.29 22.71
C ALA A 15 7.09 18.52 21.77
N VAL A 16 8.04 19.38 22.15
CA VAL A 16 9.24 19.66 21.35
C VAL A 16 10.14 18.42 21.27
N ILE A 17 10.39 17.74 22.40
CA ILE A 17 11.21 16.53 22.42
C ILE A 17 10.56 15.43 21.57
N ALA A 18 9.25 15.24 21.71
CA ALA A 18 8.51 14.27 20.91
C ALA A 18 8.54 14.62 19.42
N GLY A 19 8.41 15.91 19.06
CA GLY A 19 8.52 16.40 17.69
C GLY A 19 9.91 16.15 17.08
N ILE A 20 10.99 16.36 17.84
CA ILE A 20 12.35 15.97 17.42
C ILE A 20 12.42 14.45 17.22
N GLY A 21 11.80 13.67 18.11
CA GLY A 21 11.68 12.22 18.01
C GLY A 21 11.04 11.75 16.70
N VAL A 22 10.06 12.48 16.15
CA VAL A 22 9.42 12.15 14.86
C VAL A 22 10.45 12.13 13.72
N VAL A 23 11.36 13.10 13.69
CA VAL A 23 12.32 13.30 12.60
C VAL A 23 13.58 12.44 12.78
N VAL A 24 14.00 12.21 14.03
CA VAL A 24 15.23 11.45 14.33
C VAL A 24 15.00 9.93 14.29
N SER A 25 13.76 9.47 14.51
CA SER A 25 13.45 8.04 14.53
C SER A 25 13.64 7.39 13.16
N ARG A 26 14.32 6.25 13.15
CA ARG A 26 14.55 5.46 11.91
C ARG A 26 13.38 4.57 11.54
N ASN A 27 12.63 4.10 12.53
CA ASN A 27 11.44 3.28 12.31
C ASN A 27 10.21 4.20 12.21
N PRO A 28 9.45 4.16 11.11
CA PRO A 28 8.24 4.98 10.92
C PRO A 28 7.20 4.78 12.03
N VAL A 29 7.09 3.59 12.60
CA VAL A 29 6.17 3.32 13.73
C VAL A 29 6.57 4.14 14.96
N HIS A 30 7.87 4.22 15.28
CA HIS A 30 8.36 5.05 16.39
C HIS A 30 8.16 6.54 16.10
N SER A 31 8.40 6.99 14.86
CA SER A 31 8.10 8.36 14.45
C SER A 31 6.63 8.71 14.65
N ALA A 32 5.72 7.81 14.29
CA ALA A 32 4.30 8.04 14.41
C ALA A 32 3.81 8.03 15.86
N VAL A 33 4.34 7.15 16.72
CA VAL A 33 4.07 7.18 18.18
C VAL A 33 4.56 8.49 18.81
N ALA A 34 5.74 8.97 18.42
CA ALA A 34 6.25 10.26 18.88
C ALA A 34 5.36 11.44 18.40
N LEU A 35 4.77 11.32 17.21
CA LEU A 35 3.81 12.30 16.70
C LEU A 35 2.50 12.30 17.50
N VAL A 36 1.99 11.12 17.93
CA VAL A 36 0.83 11.02 18.84
C VAL A 36 1.10 11.84 20.11
N VAL A 37 2.26 11.62 20.73
CA VAL A 37 2.64 12.32 21.97
C VAL A 37 2.65 13.83 21.74
N THR A 38 3.16 14.30 20.60
CA THR A 38 3.17 15.72 20.24
C THR A 38 1.76 16.29 20.14
N PHE A 39 0.84 15.62 19.42
CA PHE A 39 -0.54 16.10 19.27
C PHE A 39 -1.36 16.08 20.56
N VAL A 40 -1.14 15.10 21.44
CA VAL A 40 -1.78 15.06 22.76
C VAL A 40 -1.30 16.22 23.64
N ASN A 41 0.01 16.52 23.64
CA ASN A 41 0.53 17.68 24.37
C ASN A 41 0.00 19.00 23.79
N LEU A 42 -0.11 19.13 22.45
CA LEU A 42 -0.75 20.30 21.82
C LEU A 42 -2.21 20.46 22.25
N ALA A 43 -2.97 19.36 22.32
CA ALA A 43 -4.35 19.41 22.80
C ALA A 43 -4.41 19.89 24.25
N GLY A 44 -3.48 19.44 25.11
CA GLY A 44 -3.31 19.95 26.47
C GLY A 44 -3.05 21.45 26.52
N ILE A 45 -2.14 21.95 25.66
CA ILE A 45 -1.85 23.39 25.54
C ILE A 45 -3.11 24.17 25.08
N TYR A 46 -3.91 23.63 24.15
CA TYR A 46 -5.17 24.26 23.75
C TYR A 46 -6.20 24.34 24.88
N VAL A 47 -6.29 23.33 25.74
CA VAL A 47 -7.14 23.39 26.95
C VAL A 47 -6.66 24.51 27.89
N MET A 48 -5.34 24.65 28.07
CA MET A 48 -4.78 25.73 28.90
C MET A 48 -5.05 27.12 28.33
N LEU A 49 -5.12 27.25 27.01
CA LEU A 49 -5.52 28.48 26.31
C LEU A 49 -7.04 28.70 26.26
N ARG A 50 -7.83 27.87 26.97
CA ARG A 50 -9.30 27.87 26.96
C ARG A 50 -9.93 27.69 25.57
N ALA A 51 -9.22 26.99 24.69
CA ALA A 51 -9.66 26.63 23.35
C ALA A 51 -10.18 25.19 23.32
N GLU A 52 -11.26 24.91 24.06
CA GLU A 52 -11.79 23.55 24.27
C GLU A 52 -12.24 22.88 22.97
N PHE A 53 -12.88 23.62 22.05
CA PHE A 53 -13.28 23.08 20.75
C PHE A 53 -12.06 22.66 19.92
N LEU A 54 -11.01 23.49 19.88
CA LEU A 54 -9.78 23.18 19.15
C LEU A 54 -9.07 21.96 19.77
N ALA A 55 -9.04 21.88 21.10
CA ALA A 55 -8.49 20.71 21.80
C ALA A 55 -9.22 19.42 21.42
N ALA A 56 -10.56 19.44 21.41
CA ALA A 56 -11.37 18.29 21.03
C ALA A 56 -11.14 17.89 19.56
N VAL A 57 -11.11 18.86 18.64
CA VAL A 57 -10.81 18.63 17.22
C VAL A 57 -9.39 18.08 17.02
N GLN A 58 -8.40 18.54 17.80
CA GLN A 58 -7.02 18.03 17.77
C GLN A 58 -6.96 16.54 18.11
N ILE A 59 -7.74 16.10 19.10
CA ILE A 59 -7.79 14.68 19.48
C ILE A 59 -8.57 13.88 18.45
N ILE A 60 -9.76 14.31 18.05
CA ILE A 60 -10.64 13.53 17.16
C ILE A 60 -10.07 13.43 15.73
N VAL A 61 -9.63 14.55 15.16
CA VAL A 61 -9.24 14.62 13.75
C VAL A 61 -7.77 14.30 13.56
N TYR A 62 -6.87 15.01 14.25
CA TYR A 62 -5.44 14.84 14.04
C TYR A 62 -4.92 13.56 14.68
N THR A 63 -5.21 13.33 15.95
CA THR A 63 -4.73 12.14 16.68
C THR A 63 -5.57 10.90 16.35
N GLY A 64 -6.88 11.07 16.18
CA GLY A 64 -7.82 9.99 15.87
C GLY A 64 -7.78 9.59 14.40
N ALA A 65 -8.36 10.39 13.51
CA ALA A 65 -8.55 10.00 12.12
C ALA A 65 -7.25 10.00 11.30
N ILE A 66 -6.57 11.14 11.22
CA ILE A 66 -5.43 11.34 10.29
C ILE A 66 -4.26 10.47 10.71
N LEU A 67 -3.89 10.48 11.99
CA LEU A 67 -2.73 9.75 12.46
C LEU A 67 -2.94 8.24 12.43
N VAL A 68 -4.14 7.73 12.73
CA VAL A 68 -4.44 6.30 12.59
C VAL A 68 -4.44 5.87 11.12
N LEU A 69 -4.93 6.72 10.20
CA LEU A 69 -4.84 6.45 8.76
C LEU A 69 -3.37 6.37 8.31
N VAL A 70 -2.53 7.33 8.73
CA VAL A 70 -1.10 7.31 8.42
C VAL A 70 -0.43 6.08 9.02
N LEU A 71 -0.72 5.75 10.28
CA LEU A 71 -0.22 4.54 10.95
C LEU A 71 -0.59 3.26 10.21
N PHE A 72 -1.82 3.18 9.72
CA PHE A 72 -2.29 2.05 8.93
C PHE A 72 -1.51 1.94 7.61
N VAL A 73 -1.34 3.05 6.90
CA VAL A 73 -0.59 3.08 5.63
C VAL A 73 0.87 2.70 5.83
N ILE A 74 1.58 3.29 6.80
CA ILE A 74 3.00 2.98 7.02
C ILE A 74 3.22 1.54 7.51
N MET A 75 2.21 0.92 8.13
CA MET A 75 2.28 -0.48 8.57
C MET A 75 1.95 -1.46 7.44
N LEU A 76 1.15 -1.05 6.46
CA LEU A 76 0.91 -1.84 5.25
C LEU A 76 2.07 -1.79 4.26
N VAL A 77 2.87 -0.72 4.28
CA VAL A 77 4.04 -0.57 3.42
C VAL A 77 5.20 -1.38 3.99
N ASP A 78 5.80 -2.23 3.16
CA ASP A 78 7.00 -2.96 3.54
C ASP A 78 8.19 -2.00 3.64
N MET A 79 8.96 -2.13 4.72
CA MET A 79 10.11 -1.28 5.00
C MET A 79 11.28 -1.56 4.06
N ASP A 80 11.34 -2.78 3.51
CA ASP A 80 12.41 -3.23 2.61
C ASP A 80 12.26 -2.65 1.18
N ASP A 81 11.07 -2.16 0.82
CA ASP A 81 10.80 -1.47 -0.45
C ASP A 81 11.13 0.03 -0.39
N LEU A 82 11.48 0.57 0.78
CA LEU A 82 11.88 1.96 0.89
C LEU A 82 13.32 2.13 0.38
N PRO A 83 13.58 3.08 -0.53
CA PRO A 83 14.93 3.32 -1.02
C PRO A 83 15.86 3.64 0.14
N ASP A 84 16.98 2.91 0.21
CA ASP A 84 18.03 3.14 1.19
C ASP A 84 18.33 4.63 1.25
N PHE A 85 18.24 5.20 2.46
CA PHE A 85 18.53 6.60 2.72
C PHE A 85 20.04 6.83 2.50
N HIS A 86 20.44 6.96 1.25
CA HIS A 86 21.78 7.35 0.85
C HIS A 86 21.97 8.73 1.44
N GLY A 87 22.73 8.80 2.53
CA GLY A 87 22.93 10.01 3.30
C GLY A 87 23.22 11.15 2.34
N GLY A 88 22.28 12.10 2.24
CA GLY A 88 22.39 13.23 1.34
C GLY A 88 23.80 13.80 1.40
N GLN A 89 24.34 14.16 0.24
CA GLN A 89 25.70 14.67 0.09
C GLN A 89 26.05 15.60 1.27
N PRO A 90 27.27 15.58 1.81
CA PRO A 90 27.62 16.32 3.03
C PRO A 90 27.21 17.80 2.95
N LEU A 91 27.23 18.37 1.74
CA LEU A 91 26.74 19.72 1.44
C LEU A 91 25.23 19.90 1.73
N GLN A 92 24.38 18.94 1.38
CA GLN A 92 22.93 18.99 1.62
C GLN A 92 22.59 18.95 3.11
N ARG A 93 23.33 18.17 3.91
CA ARG A 93 23.16 18.14 5.38
C ARG A 93 23.54 19.47 6.02
N VAL A 94 24.64 20.07 5.57
CA VAL A 94 25.07 21.39 6.07
C VAL A 94 24.07 22.47 5.63
N ALA A 95 23.61 22.43 4.38
CA ALA A 95 22.61 23.36 3.87
C ALA A 95 21.28 23.26 4.62
N SER A 96 20.76 22.05 4.87
CA SER A 96 19.51 21.88 5.61
C SER A 96 19.63 22.35 7.06
N LEU A 97 20.77 22.09 7.72
CA LEU A 97 21.04 22.59 9.06
C LEU A 97 21.10 24.13 9.10
N LEU A 98 21.83 24.74 8.17
CA LEU A 98 21.96 26.20 8.08
C LEU A 98 20.60 26.86 7.83
N ILE A 99 19.82 26.34 6.87
CA ILE A 99 18.48 26.87 6.57
C ILE A 99 17.56 26.70 7.79
N GLY A 100 17.58 25.53 8.43
CA GLY A 100 16.80 25.29 9.64
C GLY A 100 17.16 26.25 10.77
N LEU A 101 18.44 26.53 10.98
CA LEU A 101 18.92 27.46 12.02
C LEU A 101 18.56 28.91 11.70
N ILE A 102 18.65 29.31 10.42
CA ILE A 102 18.24 30.65 9.97
C ILE A 102 16.74 30.85 10.22
N LEU A 103 15.90 29.89 9.81
CA LEU A 103 14.46 29.97 10.05
C LEU A 103 14.11 29.99 11.54
N LEU A 104 14.81 29.19 12.36
CA LEU A 104 14.64 29.21 13.82
C LEU A 104 15.03 30.57 14.41
N ALA A 105 16.13 31.17 13.93
CA ALA A 105 16.58 32.48 14.35
C ALA A 105 15.60 33.58 13.95
N GLU A 106 15.01 33.51 12.75
CA GLU A 106 13.96 34.45 12.30
C GLU A 106 12.71 34.36 13.17
N ILE A 107 12.23 33.15 13.47
CA ILE A 107 11.07 32.95 14.35
C ILE A 107 11.39 33.45 15.77
N ALA A 108 12.57 33.11 16.31
CA ALA A 108 12.99 33.56 17.63
C ALA A 108 13.11 35.08 17.70
N ALA A 109 13.71 35.72 16.68
CA ALA A 109 13.80 37.16 16.57
C ALA A 109 12.40 37.78 16.54
N ALA A 110 11.50 37.30 15.67
CA ALA A 110 10.13 37.80 15.56
C ALA A 110 9.35 37.74 16.89
N VAL A 111 9.52 36.66 17.65
CA VAL A 111 8.89 36.48 18.96
C VAL A 111 9.51 37.42 20.02
N LEU A 112 10.85 37.52 20.06
CA LEU A 112 11.58 38.35 21.04
C LEU A 112 11.37 39.85 20.80
N THR A 113 11.40 40.28 19.53
CA THR A 113 11.20 41.69 19.16
C THR A 113 9.73 42.10 19.18
N ARG A 114 8.80 41.15 19.39
CA ARG A 114 7.35 41.39 19.39
C ARG A 114 6.86 42.13 18.14
N THR A 115 7.56 41.98 17.03
CA THR A 115 7.26 42.67 15.76
C THR A 115 6.00 42.09 15.11
N VAL A 116 5.61 40.87 15.49
CA VAL A 116 4.44 40.14 14.97
C VAL A 116 3.42 39.89 16.09
N VAL A 117 3.22 40.85 16.99
CA VAL A 117 2.06 40.76 17.90
C VAL A 117 0.85 41.22 17.09
N GLY A 118 0.08 40.26 16.59
CA GLY A 118 -1.22 40.53 15.98
C GLY A 118 -2.09 41.34 16.94
N GLN A 119 -2.92 42.24 16.41
CA GLN A 119 -3.87 42.97 17.25
C GLN A 119 -4.74 41.96 18.02
N PRO A 120 -4.84 42.05 19.36
CA PRO A 120 -5.74 41.20 20.12
C PRO A 120 -7.14 41.30 19.51
N GLY A 121 -7.71 40.15 19.15
CA GLY A 121 -9.07 40.10 18.64
C GLY A 121 -10.07 40.66 19.66
N PRO A 122 -11.29 41.04 19.23
CA PRO A 122 -12.30 41.60 20.13
C PRO A 122 -12.86 40.59 21.15
N TRP A 123 -12.41 39.34 21.11
CA TRP A 123 -12.91 38.23 21.92
C TRP A 123 -12.05 38.03 23.16
N ASN A 124 -12.63 38.37 24.30
CA ASN A 124 -12.09 38.06 25.61
C ASN A 124 -12.85 36.90 26.24
N GLU A 125 -12.24 36.26 27.21
CA GLU A 125 -12.82 35.13 27.96
C GLU A 125 -14.25 35.39 28.45
N ALA A 126 -14.50 36.55 29.07
CA ALA A 126 -15.82 36.93 29.56
C ALA A 126 -16.87 37.01 28.42
N THR A 127 -16.48 37.56 27.27
CA THR A 127 -17.38 37.70 26.11
C THR A 127 -17.70 36.34 25.46
N VAL A 128 -16.77 35.38 25.52
CA VAL A 128 -16.99 34.03 24.97
C VAL A 128 -17.93 33.23 25.86
N THR A 129 -17.80 33.34 27.18
CA THR A 129 -18.73 32.70 28.12
C THR A 129 -20.15 33.25 27.97
N GLU A 130 -20.29 34.57 27.81
CA GLU A 130 -21.59 35.22 27.59
C GLU A 130 -22.23 34.82 26.26
N ALA A 131 -21.43 34.64 25.20
CA ALA A 131 -21.90 34.27 23.87
C ALA A 131 -22.28 32.78 23.71
N GLY A 132 -22.28 31.99 24.79
CA GLY A 132 -22.67 30.57 24.78
C GLY A 132 -21.51 29.58 24.60
N GLY A 133 -20.27 30.03 24.83
CA GLY A 133 -19.08 29.18 24.82
C GLY A 133 -18.34 29.12 23.48
N ASN A 134 -17.17 28.47 23.50
CA ASN A 134 -16.22 28.46 22.37
C ASN A 134 -16.83 27.88 21.07
N VAL A 135 -17.59 26.79 21.19
CA VAL A 135 -18.25 26.12 20.06
C VAL A 135 -19.28 27.04 19.38
N GLN A 136 -20.10 27.74 20.18
CA GLN A 136 -21.16 28.60 19.66
C GLN A 136 -20.57 29.80 18.91
N VAL A 137 -19.54 30.44 19.47
CA VAL A 137 -18.86 31.58 18.84
C VAL A 137 -18.22 31.16 17.51
N ILE A 138 -17.50 30.04 17.49
CA ILE A 138 -16.87 29.53 16.26
C ILE A 138 -17.95 29.20 15.21
N GLY A 139 -19.05 28.56 15.61
CA GLY A 139 -20.17 28.27 14.72
C GLY A 139 -20.75 29.53 14.09
N GLN A 140 -20.96 30.59 14.88
CA GLN A 140 -21.44 31.87 14.36
C GLN A 140 -20.49 32.47 13.33
N PHE A 141 -19.17 32.46 13.57
CA PHE A 141 -18.19 32.96 12.60
C PHE A 141 -18.18 32.13 11.31
N LEU A 142 -18.20 30.82 11.45
CA LEU A 142 -18.23 29.87 10.35
C LEU A 142 -19.41 30.17 9.40
N TYR A 143 -20.61 30.33 9.95
CA TYR A 143 -21.83 30.53 9.14
C TYR A 143 -22.16 31.98 8.77
N SER A 144 -21.44 32.99 9.30
CA SER A 144 -21.65 34.40 8.96
C SER A 144 -20.56 34.96 8.04
N GLY A 145 -19.32 35.00 8.53
CA GLY A 145 -18.19 35.59 7.81
C GLY A 145 -17.44 34.60 6.91
N TYR A 146 -17.49 33.30 7.22
CA TYR A 146 -16.68 32.27 6.56
C TYR A 146 -17.48 31.28 5.71
N VAL A 147 -18.66 31.68 5.22
CA VAL A 147 -19.53 30.83 4.39
C VAL A 147 -18.80 30.35 3.13
N LEU A 148 -18.08 31.25 2.44
CA LEU A 148 -17.33 30.90 1.23
C LEU A 148 -16.21 29.87 1.50
N PRO A 149 -15.32 30.07 2.49
CA PRO A 149 -14.35 29.05 2.89
C PRO A 149 -14.96 27.69 3.26
N ILE A 150 -16.10 27.65 3.95
CA ILE A 150 -16.77 26.38 4.28
C ILE A 150 -17.22 25.63 3.03
N GLN A 151 -17.80 26.34 2.07
CA GLN A 151 -18.19 25.75 0.78
C GLN A 151 -16.96 25.24 0.02
N ALA A 152 -15.86 25.99 0.03
CA ALA A 152 -14.61 25.54 -0.58
C ALA A 152 -14.07 24.27 0.09
N VAL A 153 -14.09 24.19 1.42
CA VAL A 153 -13.69 22.98 2.17
C VAL A 153 -14.60 21.80 1.83
N ALA A 154 -15.92 22.01 1.70
CA ALA A 154 -16.84 20.95 1.29
C ALA A 154 -16.50 20.38 -0.11
N ILE A 155 -16.12 21.24 -1.06
CA ILE A 155 -15.65 20.81 -2.38
C ILE A 155 -14.33 20.06 -2.27
N VAL A 156 -13.38 20.54 -1.46
CA VAL A 156 -12.09 19.85 -1.23
C VAL A 156 -12.31 18.44 -0.64
N LEU A 157 -13.21 18.29 0.33
CA LEU A 157 -13.54 17.00 0.93
C LEU A 157 -14.23 16.06 -0.08
N LEU A 158 -15.12 16.59 -0.92
CA LEU A 158 -15.76 15.84 -2.00
C LEU A 158 -14.71 15.32 -3.00
N VAL A 159 -13.85 16.21 -3.48
CA VAL A 159 -12.78 15.86 -4.42
C VAL A 159 -11.81 14.85 -3.80
N GLY A 160 -11.44 15.03 -2.53
CA GLY A 160 -10.58 14.09 -1.81
C GLY A 160 -11.19 12.69 -1.70
N THR A 161 -12.49 12.61 -1.40
CA THR A 161 -13.20 11.33 -1.28
C THR A 161 -13.34 10.63 -2.64
N ILE A 162 -13.72 11.37 -3.69
CA ILE A 162 -13.80 10.82 -5.06
C ILE A 162 -12.42 10.38 -5.53
N GLY A 163 -11.39 11.20 -5.31
CA GLY A 163 -10.00 10.88 -5.68
C GLY A 163 -9.48 9.62 -5.01
N ALA A 164 -9.70 9.48 -3.70
CA ALA A 164 -9.35 8.28 -2.96
C ALA A 164 -10.09 7.03 -3.48
N LEU A 165 -11.39 7.14 -3.75
CA LEU A 165 -12.20 6.03 -4.27
C LEU A 165 -11.75 5.58 -5.68
N VAL A 166 -11.48 6.52 -6.58
CA VAL A 166 -11.01 6.21 -7.95
C VAL A 166 -9.63 5.55 -7.90
N MET A 167 -8.73 6.03 -7.04
CA MET A 167 -7.39 5.47 -6.90
C MET A 167 -7.39 4.09 -6.24
N ALA A 168 -8.32 3.84 -5.32
CA ALA A 168 -8.48 2.55 -4.65
C ALA A 168 -9.22 1.50 -5.48
N ARG A 169 -9.77 1.87 -6.65
CA ARG A 169 -10.48 0.92 -7.52
C ARG A 169 -9.46 -0.06 -8.12
N PRO A 170 -9.60 -1.38 -7.89
CA PRO A 170 -8.76 -2.35 -8.57
C PRO A 170 -9.07 -2.34 -10.08
N ASP A 171 -8.02 -2.45 -10.89
CA ASP A 171 -8.21 -2.63 -12.34
C ASP A 171 -9.01 -3.91 -12.57
N GLU A 172 -10.13 -3.79 -13.27
CA GLU A 172 -10.83 -4.96 -13.79
C GLU A 172 -9.82 -5.67 -14.71
N ILE A 173 -9.48 -6.92 -14.36
CA ILE A 173 -8.57 -7.77 -15.13
C ILE A 173 -9.24 -7.98 -16.49
N GLY A 174 -8.98 -7.06 -17.43
CA GLY A 174 -9.32 -7.24 -18.81
C GLY A 174 -8.64 -8.53 -19.22
N VAL A 175 -9.44 -9.53 -19.62
CA VAL A 175 -8.98 -10.77 -20.23
C VAL A 175 -8.09 -10.35 -21.39
N ARG A 176 -6.78 -10.27 -21.11
CA ARG A 176 -5.80 -9.93 -22.12
C ARG A 176 -5.89 -11.06 -23.12
N THR A 177 -6.16 -10.67 -24.35
CA THR A 177 -6.02 -11.44 -25.58
C THR A 177 -4.56 -11.91 -25.75
N THR A 178 -4.05 -12.66 -24.77
CA THR A 178 -2.79 -13.40 -24.80
C THR A 178 -3.13 -14.88 -24.98
N ALA A 179 -4.10 -15.18 -25.84
CA ALA A 179 -4.14 -16.44 -26.60
C ALA A 179 -3.20 -16.32 -27.82
N ARG A 180 -2.04 -15.68 -27.64
CA ARG A 180 -0.93 -15.75 -28.57
C ARG A 180 0.06 -16.73 -27.98
N GLN A 181 0.20 -17.86 -28.67
CA GLN A 181 1.45 -18.63 -28.70
C GLN A 181 1.67 -19.64 -27.58
N THR A 182 0.69 -20.53 -27.37
CA THR A 182 1.02 -21.90 -26.93
C THR A 182 0.42 -22.84 -27.96
N GLY A 183 1.29 -23.40 -28.80
CA GLY A 183 0.89 -24.43 -29.77
C GLY A 183 0.51 -25.69 -29.02
N THR A 184 -0.75 -25.79 -28.61
CA THR A 184 -1.31 -27.02 -28.04
C THR A 184 -1.55 -27.99 -29.18
N ILE A 185 -0.63 -28.94 -29.37
CA ILE A 185 -0.85 -30.07 -30.26
C ILE A 185 -1.76 -31.05 -29.52
N SER A 186 -3.06 -30.99 -29.82
CA SER A 186 -4.03 -31.97 -29.35
C SER A 186 -3.70 -33.33 -29.98
N LEU A 187 -3.30 -34.30 -29.17
CA LEU A 187 -3.05 -35.68 -29.62
C LEU A 187 -4.32 -36.52 -29.74
N GLY A 188 -5.50 -35.93 -29.56
CA GLY A 188 -6.79 -36.62 -29.69
C GLY A 188 -7.24 -36.88 -31.13
N HIS A 189 -6.48 -36.43 -32.14
CA HIS A 189 -6.82 -36.64 -33.54
C HIS A 189 -6.04 -37.83 -34.12
N SER A 190 -6.77 -38.77 -34.73
CA SER A 190 -6.19 -39.92 -35.43
C SER A 190 -5.18 -39.42 -36.47
N ARG A 191 -3.93 -39.88 -36.34
CA ARG A 191 -2.82 -39.49 -37.23
C ARG A 191 -3.23 -39.70 -38.69
N GLY A 192 -3.45 -38.60 -39.42
CA GLY A 192 -3.65 -38.63 -40.87
C GLY A 192 -4.68 -37.68 -41.49
N SER A 193 -5.46 -36.90 -40.71
CA SER A 193 -6.48 -36.01 -41.29
C SER A 193 -6.02 -34.58 -41.55
N ASP A 194 -4.96 -34.11 -40.88
CA ASP A 194 -4.63 -32.68 -40.87
C ASP A 194 -3.45 -32.39 -41.80
N ILE A 195 -3.73 -32.42 -43.10
CA ILE A 195 -2.94 -31.63 -44.04
C ILE A 195 -3.26 -30.16 -43.77
N VAL A 196 -2.53 -29.55 -42.83
CA VAL A 196 -2.50 -28.10 -42.68
C VAL A 196 -1.98 -27.52 -44.00
N ALA A 197 -2.88 -26.89 -44.75
CA ALA A 197 -2.52 -26.19 -45.98
C ALA A 197 -1.59 -25.02 -45.60
N LEU A 198 -0.30 -25.17 -45.90
CA LEU A 198 0.68 -24.11 -45.72
C LEU A 198 0.31 -22.93 -46.64
N PRO A 199 0.38 -21.68 -46.17
CA PRO A 199 0.16 -20.52 -47.03
C PRO A 199 1.14 -20.56 -48.21
N ALA A 200 0.65 -20.23 -49.40
CA ALA A 200 1.42 -20.33 -50.64
C ALA A 200 2.72 -19.52 -50.54
N GLY A 201 3.86 -20.21 -50.61
CA GLY A 201 5.21 -19.61 -50.55
C GLY A 201 6.13 -20.13 -49.44
N VAL A 202 5.66 -21.04 -48.56
CA VAL A 202 6.53 -21.64 -47.52
C VAL A 202 7.08 -22.99 -47.99
N ASN A 203 8.37 -23.01 -48.32
CA ASN A 203 9.09 -24.20 -48.75
C ASN A 203 9.32 -25.10 -47.53
N ALA A 204 9.01 -26.40 -47.64
CA ALA A 204 9.18 -27.38 -46.56
C ALA A 204 10.62 -27.47 -45.99
N SER A 205 11.63 -26.93 -46.71
CA SER A 205 13.02 -26.85 -46.25
C SER A 205 13.27 -25.80 -45.16
N ALA A 206 12.39 -24.81 -44.99
CA ALA A 206 12.53 -23.78 -43.94
C ALA A 206 11.96 -24.23 -42.58
N ALA A 207 11.12 -25.28 -42.56
CA ALA A 207 10.52 -25.82 -41.33
C ALA A 207 11.55 -26.49 -40.41
N HIS A 208 12.74 -26.82 -40.92
CA HIS A 208 13.80 -27.47 -40.14
C HIS A 208 14.58 -26.48 -39.23
N ALA A 209 14.27 -25.18 -39.28
CA ALA A 209 14.99 -24.13 -38.56
C ALA A 209 14.29 -23.64 -37.27
N ILE A 210 13.40 -24.44 -36.67
CA ILE A 210 12.97 -24.14 -35.29
C ILE A 210 14.09 -24.58 -34.34
N ARG A 211 14.90 -23.59 -33.96
CA ARG A 211 16.06 -23.71 -33.09
C ARG A 211 15.62 -24.24 -31.73
N ARG A 212 16.14 -25.41 -31.39
CA ARG A 212 15.89 -26.19 -30.15
C ARG A 212 16.23 -25.47 -28.83
N GLU A 213 16.78 -24.26 -28.90
CA GLU A 213 17.25 -23.51 -27.73
C GLU A 213 16.16 -22.66 -27.06
N ASP A 214 15.03 -22.39 -27.73
CA ASP A 214 13.93 -21.57 -27.18
C ASP A 214 12.82 -22.41 -26.50
N MET A 215 12.89 -23.75 -26.59
CA MET A 215 12.00 -24.71 -25.92
C MET A 215 12.58 -25.17 -24.58
N ARG A 216 13.13 -24.25 -23.77
CA ARG A 216 13.65 -24.56 -22.43
C ARG A 216 12.57 -24.57 -21.34
N ASP A 217 11.41 -23.98 -21.62
CA ASP A 217 10.24 -24.13 -20.77
C ASP A 217 9.50 -25.39 -21.20
N GLY A 218 9.45 -26.36 -20.28
CA GLY A 218 9.08 -27.75 -20.56
C GLY A 218 7.76 -27.89 -21.33
N LEU A 219 7.74 -28.75 -22.34
CA LEU A 219 6.49 -29.19 -22.95
C LEU A 219 5.64 -29.90 -21.89
N VAL A 220 4.53 -29.27 -21.49
CA VAL A 220 3.52 -29.89 -20.65
C VAL A 220 2.59 -30.71 -21.54
N MET A 221 2.66 -32.03 -21.40
CA MET A 221 1.86 -32.97 -22.17
C MET A 221 0.47 -33.11 -21.53
N VAL A 222 -0.55 -32.56 -22.19
CA VAL A 222 -1.94 -32.67 -21.70
C VAL A 222 -2.61 -33.87 -22.40
N THR A 223 -2.90 -34.93 -21.63
CA THR A 223 -3.42 -36.20 -22.16
C THR A 223 -4.95 -36.25 -22.31
N SER A 224 -5.68 -35.30 -21.72
CA SER A 224 -7.14 -35.19 -21.81
C SER A 224 -7.60 -33.74 -21.64
N ALA A 225 -8.77 -33.39 -22.22
CA ALA A 225 -9.33 -32.05 -22.10
C ALA A 225 -9.66 -31.68 -20.64
N ASP A 226 -10.06 -32.67 -19.85
CA ASP A 226 -10.44 -32.48 -18.44
C ASP A 226 -9.22 -32.07 -17.60
N ALA A 227 -8.05 -32.67 -17.87
CA ALA A 227 -6.79 -32.34 -17.19
C ALA A 227 -6.32 -30.89 -17.41
N TYR A 228 -6.76 -30.23 -18.50
CA TYR A 228 -6.45 -28.82 -18.75
C TYR A 228 -7.23 -27.86 -17.84
N THR A 229 -8.41 -28.26 -17.40
CA THR A 229 -9.32 -27.40 -16.62
C THR A 229 -8.86 -27.34 -15.16
N ASP A 230 -8.39 -28.46 -14.63
CA ASP A 230 -7.94 -28.56 -13.24
C ASP A 230 -6.51 -28.00 -13.02
N TYR A 231 -5.64 -28.09 -14.04
CA TYR A 231 -4.26 -27.60 -13.96
C TYR A 231 -3.87 -26.84 -15.24
N PRO A 232 -4.23 -25.54 -15.33
CA PRO A 232 -3.90 -24.75 -16.49
C PRO A 232 -2.39 -24.52 -16.59
N ALA A 233 -1.85 -24.59 -17.82
CA ALA A 233 -0.41 -24.46 -18.10
C ALA A 233 0.23 -23.11 -17.66
N TRP A 234 -0.59 -22.10 -17.32
CA TRP A 234 -0.16 -20.80 -16.80
C TRP A 234 -0.18 -20.71 -15.26
N ALA A 235 -0.73 -21.72 -14.57
CA ALA A 235 -0.57 -21.86 -13.13
C ALA A 235 0.83 -22.39 -12.85
N GLY A 236 1.80 -21.49 -12.72
CA GLY A 236 3.22 -21.78 -12.56
C GLY A 236 3.60 -22.47 -11.24
N GLY A 237 3.11 -23.70 -11.03
CA GLY A 237 3.55 -24.60 -9.98
C GLY A 237 4.27 -25.81 -10.58
N ASP A 238 5.35 -26.25 -9.92
CA ASP A 238 6.09 -27.48 -10.25
C ASP A 238 5.20 -28.72 -10.03
N VAL A 239 4.31 -29.03 -10.98
CA VAL A 239 3.44 -30.21 -10.90
C VAL A 239 4.14 -31.36 -11.61
N ALA A 240 4.84 -32.14 -10.79
CA ALA A 240 5.39 -33.44 -11.15
C ALA A 240 4.29 -34.38 -11.69
N LEU A 241 4.70 -35.20 -12.65
CA LEU A 241 3.95 -36.24 -13.33
C LEU A 241 3.14 -37.13 -12.36
N VAL A 242 1.85 -36.87 -12.19
CA VAL A 242 0.92 -37.84 -11.60
C VAL A 242 0.43 -38.74 -12.74
N GLY A 243 1.23 -39.77 -13.03
CA GLY A 243 0.85 -40.83 -13.97
C GLY A 243 -0.28 -41.66 -13.38
N SER A 244 -1.49 -41.50 -13.93
CA SER A 244 -2.58 -42.45 -13.75
C SER A 244 -2.21 -43.78 -14.43
N THR A 245 -1.62 -44.70 -13.68
CA THR A 245 -1.45 -46.11 -14.11
C THR A 245 -2.20 -47.11 -13.24
N ASP A 246 -2.99 -46.66 -12.26
CA ASP A 246 -3.62 -47.56 -11.27
C ASP A 246 -5.09 -47.92 -11.54
N THR A 247 -5.69 -47.56 -12.68
CA THR A 247 -7.10 -47.91 -12.97
C THR A 247 -7.30 -48.98 -14.04
N LEU A 248 -6.24 -49.63 -14.52
CA LEU A 248 -6.34 -50.73 -15.49
C LEU A 248 -5.73 -52.05 -14.97
N ARG A 249 -5.87 -52.33 -13.68
CA ARG A 249 -5.32 -53.56 -13.07
C ARG A 249 -6.28 -54.33 -12.15
N GLU A 250 -7.58 -54.21 -12.40
CA GLU A 250 -8.60 -55.14 -11.87
C GLU A 250 -9.55 -55.50 -13.03
N GLU A 251 -9.19 -56.52 -13.81
CA GLU A 251 -10.09 -57.44 -14.54
C GLU A 251 -9.27 -58.20 -15.61
N SER A 252 -8.56 -59.24 -15.17
CA SER A 252 -8.29 -60.46 -15.97
C SER A 252 -7.44 -61.42 -15.13
N GLU A 253 -8.11 -62.03 -14.16
CA GLU A 253 -7.63 -63.24 -13.52
C GLU A 253 -7.76 -64.38 -14.55
N PHE A 254 -6.64 -64.82 -15.15
CA PHE A 254 -6.44 -66.20 -15.62
C PHE A 254 -4.92 -66.52 -15.59
N PRO A 255 -4.51 -67.74 -15.20
CA PRO A 255 -3.29 -67.94 -14.44
C PRO A 255 -2.04 -68.15 -15.31
N ALA A 256 -0.92 -67.98 -14.62
CA ALA A 256 0.44 -68.12 -15.07
C ALA A 256 0.78 -69.49 -15.68
N GLY A 257 1.79 -69.46 -16.54
CA GLY A 257 2.26 -70.60 -17.31
C GLY A 257 3.02 -71.66 -16.53
N ALA A 258 3.13 -72.81 -17.18
CA ALA A 258 4.20 -73.79 -17.07
C ALA A 258 4.45 -74.23 -18.52
N GLY A 259 5.65 -74.06 -19.09
CA GLY A 259 6.86 -74.74 -18.68
C GLY A 259 7.09 -75.90 -19.64
N VAL A 260 7.94 -75.68 -20.65
CA VAL A 260 8.37 -76.67 -21.64
C VAL A 260 9.46 -77.57 -21.02
N GLY A 261 9.35 -78.88 -21.22
CA GLY A 261 10.37 -79.91 -20.96
C GLY A 261 9.70 -81.30 -20.95
N SER A 262 9.78 -82.08 -22.04
CA SER A 262 10.84 -83.04 -22.42
C SER A 262 10.75 -84.38 -21.67
N GLU A 263 10.70 -85.44 -22.48
CA GLU A 263 11.20 -86.81 -22.26
C GLU A 263 10.67 -87.72 -21.12
N GLU A 264 10.08 -88.83 -21.58
CA GLU A 264 10.52 -90.24 -21.35
C GLU A 264 10.13 -91.06 -20.10
N ASP A 265 9.61 -92.23 -20.45
CA ASP A 265 9.75 -93.57 -19.85
C ASP A 265 8.88 -94.04 -18.66
N ARG A 266 8.11 -95.10 -18.99
CA ARG A 266 7.52 -96.19 -18.19
C ARG A 266 6.16 -96.01 -17.50
#